data_AF-A0A813HS79-F1
#
_entry.id   AF-A0A813HS79-F1
#
_cell.length_a   1.000
_cell.length_b   1.000
_cell.length_c   1.000
_cell.angle_alpha   90.00
_cell.angle_beta   90.00
_cell.angle_gamma   90.00
#
_symmetry.space_group_name_H-M   'P 1'
#
loop_
_entity.id
_entity.type
_entity.pdbx_description
1 polymer ?
#
loop_
_entity_poly.entity_id
_entity_poly.type
_entity_poly.pdbx_seq_one_letter_code
_entity_poly.pdbx_strand_id
1 'polypeptide(L)'
;EFLAKRLDSVNLWVSIGTTHSNLHYDSRHGLLVMLRGRKVVEVFPPGEAQRVGAYPVSDPLRAHHSAARHCCLASRLGSGAFCRCSDTGPCLRLHGARSYQTTLN
;
A
#
# COMPACT_ATOMS: atom_id res chain seq x y z
N GLU A 1 -13.82 3.02 31.50
CA GLU A 1 -13.72 4.16 30.56
C GLU A 1 -13.15 3.68 29.25
N PHE A 2 -13.79 3.99 28.12
CA PHE A 2 -13.19 3.74 26.81
C PHE A 2 -12.10 4.79 26.59
N LEU A 3 -10.84 4.36 26.63
CA LEU A 3 -9.69 5.14 26.17
C LEU A 3 -9.81 5.31 24.64
N ALA A 4 -10.70 6.19 24.20
CA ALA A 4 -10.73 6.62 22.81
C ALA A 4 -9.39 7.31 22.52
N LYS A 5 -8.51 6.63 21.77
CA LYS A 5 -7.25 7.22 21.33
C LYS A 5 -7.58 8.50 20.55
N ARG A 6 -6.97 9.61 20.94
CA ARG A 6 -7.14 10.90 20.27
C ARG A 6 -6.62 10.79 18.84
N LEU A 7 -7.37 11.33 17.88
CA LEU A 7 -6.89 11.48 16.51
C LEU A 7 -5.90 12.66 16.48
N ASP A 8 -4.65 12.37 16.11
CA ASP A 8 -3.60 13.39 16.03
C ASP A 8 -3.68 14.21 14.73
N SER A 9 -4.21 13.61 13.65
CA SER A 9 -4.36 14.25 12.35
C SER A 9 -5.51 13.65 11.56
N VAL A 10 -6.14 14.49 10.72
CA VAL A 10 -7.18 14.09 9.78
C VAL A 10 -6.75 14.59 8.40
N ASN A 11 -6.68 13.67 7.44
CA ASN A 11 -6.28 13.95 6.07
C ASN A 11 -7.43 13.65 5.11
N LEU A 12 -7.61 14.48 4.09
CA LEU A 12 -8.59 14.29 3.01
C LEU A 12 -7.86 14.06 1.70
N TRP A 13 -8.18 12.95 1.02
CA TRP A 13 -7.65 12.63 -0.31
C TRP A 13 -8.78 12.63 -1.34
N VAL A 14 -8.61 13.40 -2.41
CA VAL A 14 -9.55 13.51 -3.52
C VAL A 14 -8.76 13.43 -4.81
N SER A 15 -9.25 12.66 -5.79
CA SER A 15 -8.69 12.62 -7.13
C SER A 15 -9.77 12.53 -8.18
N ILE A 16 -9.47 13.06 -9.37
CA ILE A 16 -10.25 12.83 -10.58
C ILE A 16 -9.59 11.65 -11.31
N GLY A 17 -10.34 10.57 -11.52
CA GLY A 17 -9.83 9.35 -12.16
C GLY A 17 -8.99 8.45 -11.24
N THR A 18 -8.27 7.53 -11.87
CA THR A 18 -7.48 6.50 -11.18
C THR A 18 -6.17 7.06 -10.65
N THR A 19 -5.93 6.86 -9.35
CA THR A 19 -4.66 7.21 -8.71
C THR A 19 -4.05 6.00 -8.01
N HIS A 20 -2.76 6.10 -7.73
CA HIS A 20 -1.99 5.03 -7.10
C HIS A 20 -1.01 5.61 -6.08
N SER A 21 -0.87 4.95 -4.93
CA SER A 21 0.12 5.28 -3.88
C SER A 21 1.10 4.13 -3.71
N ASN A 22 2.41 4.39 -3.80
CA ASN A 22 3.44 3.37 -3.59
C ASN A 22 3.33 2.71 -2.22
N LEU A 23 3.84 1.49 -2.10
CA LEU A 23 3.89 0.77 -0.84
C LEU A 23 4.70 1.58 0.18
N HIS A 24 4.10 1.84 1.33
CA HIS A 24 4.72 2.56 2.43
C HIS A 24 4.25 2.00 3.77
N TYR A 25 4.90 2.45 4.83
CA TYR A 25 4.49 2.24 6.21
C TYR A 25 4.43 3.58 6.91
N ASP A 26 3.47 3.72 7.82
CA ASP A 26 3.29 4.91 8.64
C ASP A 26 3.88 4.70 10.04
N SER A 27 4.32 5.78 10.68
CA SER A 27 4.82 5.75 12.06
C SER A 27 3.72 5.74 13.12
N ARG A 28 2.45 5.85 12.70
CA ARG A 28 1.26 5.92 13.57
C ARG A 28 0.18 4.98 13.06
N HIS A 29 -0.75 4.61 13.94
CA HIS A 29 -1.95 3.88 13.53
C HIS A 29 -2.83 4.77 12.65
N GLY A 30 -3.24 4.26 11.49
CA GLY A 30 -4.13 4.95 10.55
C GLY A 30 -5.51 4.30 10.50
N LEU A 31 -6.54 5.13 10.33
CA LEU A 31 -7.88 4.71 9.95
C LEU A 31 -8.18 5.28 8.55
N LEU A 32 -8.35 4.39 7.57
CA LEU A 32 -8.75 4.78 6.21
C LEU A 32 -10.26 4.64 6.06
N VAL A 33 -10.92 5.76 5.81
CA VAL A 33 -12.37 5.81 5.53
C VAL A 33 -12.55 6.26 4.09
N MET A 34 -13.27 5.47 3.29
CA MET A 34 -13.72 5.91 1.97
C MET A 34 -14.97 6.77 2.13
N LEU A 35 -15.09 7.85 1.37
CA LEU A 35 -16.31 8.67 1.35
C LEU A 35 -17.11 8.48 0.06
N ARG A 36 -16.42 8.18 -1.06
CA ARG A 36 -17.04 7.90 -2.36
C ARG A 36 -16.09 7.08 -3.25
N GLY A 37 -16.65 6.19 -4.06
CA GLY A 37 -15.89 5.42 -5.06
C GLY A 37 -15.28 4.14 -4.50
N ARG A 38 -14.19 3.68 -5.12
CA ARG A 38 -13.54 2.40 -4.79
C ARG A 38 -12.04 2.57 -4.65
N LYS A 39 -11.49 2.02 -3.56
CA LYS A 39 -10.04 1.91 -3.35
C LYS A 39 -9.68 0.45 -3.06
N VAL A 40 -8.59 -0.01 -3.67
CA VAL A 40 -8.03 -1.35 -3.47
C VAL A 40 -6.78 -1.16 -2.64
N VAL A 41 -6.73 -1.82 -1.47
CA VAL A 41 -5.62 -1.69 -0.53
C VAL A 41 -5.04 -3.06 -0.26
N GLU A 42 -3.72 -3.16 -0.37
CA GLU A 42 -2.96 -4.34 0.00
C GLU A 42 -2.15 -4.01 1.25
N VAL A 43 -2.28 -4.86 2.28
CA VAL A 43 -1.59 -4.68 3.55
C VAL A 43 -0.69 -5.87 3.82
N PHE A 44 0.55 -5.58 4.19
CA PHE A 44 1.57 -6.56 4.55
C PHE A 44 1.92 -6.40 6.03
N PRO A 45 2.10 -7.51 6.76
CA PRO A 45 2.56 -7.43 8.14
C PRO A 45 4.01 -6.93 8.20
N PRO A 46 4.44 -6.27 9.29
CA PRO A 46 5.80 -5.75 9.42
C PRO A 46 6.91 -6.79 9.24
N GLY A 47 6.65 -8.07 9.57
CA GLY A 47 7.58 -9.18 9.36
C GLY A 47 7.94 -9.43 7.89
N GLU A 48 7.19 -8.87 6.94
CA GLU A 48 7.41 -9.02 5.50
C GLU A 48 8.25 -7.88 4.89
N ALA A 49 8.74 -6.96 5.72
CA ALA A 49 9.48 -5.77 5.28
C ALA A 49 10.62 -6.10 4.30
N GLN A 50 11.39 -7.16 4.57
CA GLN A 50 12.47 -7.59 3.68
C GLN A 50 11.95 -8.10 2.34
N ARG A 51 10.88 -8.91 2.33
CA ARG A 51 10.31 -9.50 1.11
C ARG A 51 9.69 -8.44 0.20
N VAL A 52 9.08 -7.41 0.79
CA VAL A 52 8.55 -6.26 0.04
C VAL A 52 9.62 -5.22 -0.31
N GLY A 53 10.89 -5.43 0.07
CA GLY A 53 11.98 -4.51 -0.19
C GLY A 53 11.77 -3.14 0.47
N ALA A 54 11.24 -3.13 1.70
CA ALA A 54 11.18 -1.93 2.53
C ALA A 54 12.60 -1.48 2.88
N TYR A 55 12.84 -0.17 2.82
CA TYR A 55 14.10 0.38 3.28
C TYR A 55 14.18 0.33 4.81
N PRO A 56 15.34 0.02 5.41
CA PRO A 56 15.56 0.23 6.83
C PRO A 56 15.25 1.68 7.23
N VAL A 57 14.79 1.89 8.47
CA VAL A 57 14.51 3.25 8.98
C VAL A 57 15.76 4.13 9.01
N SER A 58 16.95 3.53 9.06
CA SER A 58 18.23 4.23 8.98
C SER A 58 18.67 4.58 7.56
N ASP A 59 17.98 4.07 6.54
CA ASP A 59 18.39 4.24 5.14
C ASP A 59 18.19 5.70 4.68
N PRO A 60 19.13 6.28 3.91
CA PRO A 60 18.94 7.59 3.28
C PRO A 60 17.71 7.66 2.36
N LEU A 61 17.35 6.55 1.72
CA LEU A 61 16.22 6.44 0.79
C LEU A 61 14.90 6.06 1.48
N ARG A 62 14.87 6.01 2.82
CA ARG A 62 13.65 5.67 3.60
C ARG A 62 12.43 6.52 3.28
N ALA A 63 12.61 7.74 2.77
CA ALA A 63 11.50 8.61 2.34
C ALA A 63 10.70 8.01 1.18
N HIS A 64 11.30 7.07 0.44
CA HIS A 64 10.61 6.30 -0.60
C HIS A 64 9.91 5.05 -0.04
N HIS A 65 10.09 4.75 1.26
CA HIS A 65 9.56 3.64 2.07
C HIS A 65 9.86 2.21 1.59
N SER A 66 9.80 1.96 0.28
CA SER A 66 10.09 0.67 -0.34
C SER A 66 10.63 0.86 -1.76
N ALA A 67 11.52 -0.03 -2.16
CA ALA A 67 11.99 -0.16 -3.54
C ALA A 67 10.99 -0.91 -4.45
N ALA A 68 9.84 -1.36 -3.92
CA ALA A 68 8.82 -2.06 -4.70
C ALA A 68 8.01 -1.07 -5.53
N ARG A 69 8.09 -1.23 -6.86
CA ARG A 69 7.12 -0.61 -7.77
C ARG A 69 5.77 -1.29 -7.59
N HIS A 70 4.71 -0.50 -7.59
CA HIS A 70 3.35 -0.98 -7.37
C HIS A 70 2.91 -2.11 -8.29
N CYS A 71 3.27 -1.99 -9.57
CA CYS A 71 2.96 -2.97 -10.60
C CYS A 71 3.69 -4.31 -10.36
N CYS A 72 4.78 -4.32 -9.57
CA CYS A 72 5.59 -5.49 -9.26
C CYS A 72 5.31 -6.10 -7.87
N LEU A 73 4.43 -5.54 -7.04
CA LEU A 73 4.26 -6.03 -5.67
C LEU A 73 3.84 -7.51 -5.62
N ALA A 74 2.87 -7.90 -6.46
CA ALA A 74 2.42 -9.28 -6.58
C ALA A 74 3.54 -10.25 -7.03
N SER A 75 4.46 -9.79 -7.88
CA SER A 75 5.57 -10.59 -8.43
C SER A 75 6.67 -10.90 -7.41
N ARG A 76 6.83 -10.06 -6.37
CA ARG A 76 7.85 -10.26 -5.33
C ARG A 76 7.42 -11.24 -4.22
N LEU A 77 6.12 -11.54 -4.14
CA LEU A 77 5.55 -12.35 -3.07
C LEU A 77 5.24 -13.79 -3.49
N GLY A 78 5.13 -14.03 -4.80
CA GLY A 78 4.96 -15.36 -5.39
C GLY A 78 6.28 -15.91 -5.93
N SER A 79 6.51 -17.20 -5.72
CA SER A 79 7.67 -17.94 -6.23
C SER A 79 7.72 -17.88 -7.77
N GLY A 80 8.52 -16.98 -8.34
CA GLY A 80 9.02 -17.09 -9.71
C GLY A 80 8.33 -16.29 -10.83
N ALA A 81 7.41 -15.36 -10.56
CA ALA A 81 6.83 -14.54 -11.62
C ALA A 81 7.64 -13.24 -11.82
N PHE A 82 8.16 -13.01 -13.02
CA PHE A 82 8.83 -11.77 -13.41
C PHE A 82 7.76 -10.76 -13.86
N CYS A 83 7.51 -9.69 -13.09
CA CYS A 83 6.67 -8.60 -13.60
C CYS A 83 7.46 -7.77 -14.63
N ARG A 84 7.09 -7.87 -15.90
CA ARG A 84 7.40 -6.83 -16.90
C ARG A 84 6.29 -5.78 -16.83
N CYS A 85 6.50 -4.72 -16.06
CA CYS A 85 5.66 -3.54 -16.21
C CYS A 85 6.07 -2.84 -17.52
N SER A 86 5.20 -2.83 -18.53
CA SER A 86 5.26 -1.79 -19.55
C SER A 86 4.68 -0.52 -18.96
N ASP A 87 5.18 0.64 -19.38
CA ASP A 87 4.66 1.95 -18.95
C ASP A 87 3.20 2.21 -19.39
N THR A 88 2.53 1.23 -20.01
CA THR A 88 1.27 1.40 -20.77
C THR A 88 0.17 0.38 -20.45
N GLY A 89 0.33 -0.53 -19.47
CA GLY A 89 -0.65 -1.61 -19.24
C GLY A 89 -0.93 -1.97 -17.77
N PRO A 90 -2.13 -2.48 -17.44
CA PRO A 90 -2.49 -2.89 -16.08
C PRO A 90 -1.82 -4.22 -15.70
N CYS A 91 -1.16 -4.27 -14.53
CA CYS A 91 -0.60 -5.51 -13.99
C CYS A 91 -1.68 -6.38 -13.33
N LEU A 92 -1.71 -7.67 -13.68
CA LEU A 92 -2.62 -8.67 -13.12
C LEU A 92 -2.32 -8.94 -11.63
N ARG A 93 -3.41 -9.06 -10.84
CA ARG A 93 -3.37 -9.40 -9.41
C ARG A 93 -3.07 -10.89 -9.19
N LEU A 94 -2.26 -11.22 -8.19
CA LEU A 94 -2.16 -12.58 -7.64
C LEU A 94 -1.98 -12.60 -6.11
N HIS A 95 -2.38 -13.73 -5.53
CA HIS A 95 -2.69 -13.99 -4.13
C HIS A 95 -1.49 -14.02 -3.18
N GLY A 96 -1.65 -13.42 -2.00
CA GLY A 96 -0.68 -13.44 -0.89
C GLY A 96 -0.80 -12.23 0.04
N ALA A 97 -1.29 -11.11 -0.48
CA ALA A 97 -1.73 -9.96 0.32
C ALA A 97 -3.17 -10.18 0.82
N ARG A 98 -3.49 -9.71 2.04
CA ARG A 98 -4.89 -9.45 2.36
C ARG A 98 -5.29 -8.18 1.62
N SER A 99 -5.96 -8.37 0.48
CA SER A 99 -6.55 -7.25 -0.25
C SER A 99 -7.86 -6.87 0.43
N TYR A 100 -7.91 -5.66 0.95
CA TYR A 100 -9.16 -5.07 1.43
C TYR A 100 -9.71 -4.21 0.30
N GLN A 101 -10.95 -4.47 -0.05
CA GLN A 101 -11.69 -3.67 -0.99
C GLN A 101 -12.87 -3.08 -0.26
N THR A 102 -12.95 -1.75 -0.25
CA THR A 102 -14.14 -1.07 0.24
C THR A 102 -14.70 -0.21 -0.90
N THR A 103 -16.01 -0.30 -1.07
CA THR A 103 -16.78 0.44 -2.07
C THR A 103 -17.90 1.14 -1.32
N LEU A 104 -18.05 2.45 -1.51
CA LEU A 104 -19.19 3.22 -1.02
C LEU A 104 -19.90 3.84 -2.22
N ASN A 105 -21.20 3.56 -2.29
CA ASN A 105 -22.12 4.02 -3.34
C ASN A 105 -22.40 5.52 -3.19
#